data_AF-U5DKB1-F1
#
_entry.id   AF-U5DKB1-F1
#
_cell.length_a   1.000
_cell.length_b   1.000
_cell.length_c   1.000
_cell.angle_alpha   90.00
_cell.angle_beta   90.00
_cell.angle_gamma   90.00
#
_symmetry.space_group_name_H-M   'P 1'
#
loop_
_entity.id
_entity.type
_entity.pdbx_description
1 polymer ?
#
loop_
_entity_poly.entity_id
_entity_poly.type
_entity_poly.pdbx_seq_one_letter_code
_entity_poly.pdbx_strand_id
1 'polypeptide(L)'
;MDLRAFLEPIANFFNGLGVPEPIVHWGHPIMMAIVVFAMGSFVGLTGWRGRVVTDGSTAVQSRADHRKLAPWMFAFMAAGYTGGLLALVMRDEPILSSPHFWTGSVVLVLLAVNGALSLSGFGGNRSQLRTAHAYLGSAVLCLMFVHALLGLKLGLSI
;
A
#
# COMPACT_ATOMS: atom_id res chain seq x y z
N MET A 1 -14.02 -0.76 23.53
CA MET A 1 -14.28 0.38 22.63
C MET A 1 -14.63 -0.18 21.28
N ASP A 2 -15.75 0.25 20.69
CA ASP A 2 -16.17 -0.18 19.36
C ASP A 2 -15.40 0.61 18.28
N LEU A 3 -14.72 -0.09 17.38
CA LEU A 3 -13.94 0.51 16.29
C LEU A 3 -14.84 1.32 15.36
N ARG A 4 -16.08 0.86 15.11
CA ARG A 4 -17.02 1.57 14.24
C ARG A 4 -17.38 2.92 14.85
N ALA A 5 -17.74 2.95 16.13
CA ALA A 5 -18.08 4.19 16.85
C ALA A 5 -16.97 5.25 16.80
N PHE A 6 -15.70 4.84 16.69
CA PHE A 6 -14.58 5.78 16.53
C PHE A 6 -14.48 6.36 15.11
N LEU A 7 -14.85 5.58 14.09
CA LEU A 7 -14.75 5.97 12.67
C LEU A 7 -16.01 6.67 12.15
N GLU A 8 -17.17 6.39 12.74
CA GLU A 8 -18.47 6.96 12.36
C GLU A 8 -18.48 8.49 12.25
N PRO A 9 -17.91 9.28 13.18
CA PRO A 9 -17.90 10.74 13.04
C PRO A 9 -17.20 11.20 11.76
N ILE A 10 -16.12 10.51 11.36
CA ILE A 10 -15.36 10.80 10.13
C ILE A 10 -16.18 10.36 8.91
N ALA A 11 -16.75 9.16 8.93
CA ALA A 11 -17.60 8.66 7.86
C ALA A 11 -18.83 9.56 7.63
N ASN A 12 -19.46 10.04 8.71
CA ASN A 12 -20.61 10.95 8.67
C ASN A 12 -20.26 12.30 8.04
N PHE A 13 -19.05 12.83 8.30
CA PHE A 13 -18.56 14.03 7.62
C PHE A 13 -18.52 13.82 6.10
N PHE A 14 -17.96 12.70 5.62
CA PHE A 14 -17.90 12.41 4.18
C PHE A 14 -19.27 12.10 3.57
N ASN A 15 -20.15 11.39 4.29
CA ASN A 15 -21.54 11.18 3.87
C ASN A 15 -22.29 12.51 3.71
N GLY A 16 -22.05 13.48 4.60
CA GLY A 16 -22.63 14.83 4.53
C GLY A 16 -22.22 15.63 3.28
N LEU A 17 -21.17 15.22 2.57
CA LEU A 17 -20.76 15.83 1.30
C LEU A 17 -21.59 15.35 0.11
N GLY A 18 -22.47 14.36 0.29
CA GLY A 18 -23.30 13.83 -0.79
C GLY A 18 -22.52 13.06 -1.85
N VAL A 19 -21.43 12.39 -1.46
CA VAL A 19 -20.61 11.59 -2.39
C VAL A 19 -21.48 10.45 -2.95
N PRO A 20 -21.60 10.31 -4.29
CA PRO A 20 -22.38 9.24 -4.90
C PRO A 20 -21.87 7.85 -4.49
N GLU A 21 -22.82 6.93 -4.27
CA GLU A 21 -22.53 5.55 -3.87
C GLU A 21 -21.47 4.86 -4.76
N PRO A 22 -21.49 4.97 -6.10
CA PRO A 22 -20.47 4.32 -6.92
C PRO A 22 -19.05 4.82 -6.65
N ILE A 23 -18.90 6.09 -6.23
CA ILE A 23 -17.61 6.67 -5.86
C ILE A 23 -17.17 6.16 -4.49
N VAL A 24 -18.09 6.04 -3.53
CA VAL A 24 -17.81 5.46 -2.21
C VAL A 24 -17.38 3.99 -2.36
N HIS A 25 -18.08 3.25 -3.21
CA HIS A 25 -17.82 1.83 -3.47
C HIS A 25 -16.52 1.59 -4.24
N TRP A 26 -16.35 2.25 -5.38
CA TRP A 26 -15.27 1.94 -6.33
C TRP A 26 -14.09 2.90 -6.29
N GLY A 27 -14.19 4.02 -5.59
CA GLY A 27 -13.12 5.01 -5.48
C GLY A 27 -11.83 4.43 -4.90
N HIS A 28 -11.93 3.73 -3.76
CA HIS A 28 -10.79 3.04 -3.14
C HIS A 28 -10.15 2.01 -4.09
N PRO A 29 -10.86 0.97 -4.60
CA PRO A 29 -10.21 -0.07 -5.40
C PRO A 29 -9.62 0.46 -6.72
N ILE A 30 -10.25 1.44 -7.37
CA ILE A 30 -9.71 2.04 -8.60
C ILE A 30 -8.39 2.78 -8.31
N MET A 31 -8.36 3.63 -7.29
CA MET A 31 -7.15 4.37 -6.93
C MET A 31 -6.04 3.42 -6.46
N MET A 32 -6.39 2.39 -5.69
CA MET A 32 -5.44 1.39 -5.23
C MET A 32 -4.92 0.51 -6.36
N ALA A 33 -5.70 0.23 -7.40
CA ALA A 33 -5.20 -0.46 -8.58
C ALA A 33 -4.05 0.33 -9.24
N ILE A 34 -4.17 1.65 -9.35
CA ILE A 34 -3.10 2.50 -9.89
C ILE A 34 -1.86 2.43 -8.99
N VAL A 35 -2.04 2.57 -7.67
CA VAL A 35 -0.93 2.52 -6.71
C VAL A 35 -0.24 1.16 -6.73
N VAL A 36 -0.98 0.06 -6.74
CA VAL A 36 -0.41 -1.30 -6.69
C VAL A 36 0.22 -1.68 -8.03
N PHE A 37 -0.55 -1.61 -9.12
CA PHE A 37 -0.12 -2.15 -10.42
C PHE A 37 0.85 -1.23 -11.16
N ALA A 38 0.67 0.09 -11.11
CA ALA A 38 1.59 1.01 -11.78
C ALA A 38 2.74 1.40 -10.85
N MET A 39 2.43 2.09 -9.75
CA MET A 39 3.46 2.64 -8.87
C MET A 39 4.24 1.54 -8.13
N GLY A 40 3.56 0.53 -7.61
CA GLY A 40 4.17 -0.60 -6.90
C GLY A 40 5.11 -1.41 -7.79
N SER A 41 4.64 -1.79 -8.98
CA SER A 41 5.49 -2.46 -9.97
C SER A 41 6.70 -1.62 -10.37
N PHE A 42 6.53 -0.31 -10.59
CA PHE A 42 7.64 0.56 -10.93
C PHE A 42 8.65 0.70 -9.79
N VAL A 43 8.19 0.83 -8.54
CA VAL A 43 9.05 0.85 -7.35
C VAL A 43 9.82 -0.46 -7.22
N GLY A 44 9.16 -1.61 -7.40
CA GLY A 44 9.83 -2.92 -7.38
C GLY A 44 10.89 -3.06 -8.48
N LEU A 45 10.53 -2.69 -9.72
CA LEU A 45 11.41 -2.75 -10.87
C LEU A 45 12.65 -1.86 -10.69
N THR A 46 12.46 -0.61 -10.28
CA THR A 46 13.55 0.35 -10.09
C THR A 46 14.46 -0.05 -8.91
N GLY A 47 13.90 -0.67 -7.88
CA GLY A 47 14.66 -1.24 -6.77
C GLY A 47 15.61 -2.36 -7.23
N TRP A 48 15.12 -3.30 -8.05
CA TRP A 48 15.93 -4.39 -8.59
C TRP A 48 16.94 -3.93 -9.64
N ARG A 49 16.53 -3.07 -10.59
CA ARG A 49 17.43 -2.51 -11.59
C ARG A 49 18.61 -1.79 -10.96
N GLY A 50 18.38 -1.03 -9.87
CA GLY A 50 19.44 -0.38 -9.11
C GLY A 50 20.48 -1.34 -8.50
N ARG A 51 20.14 -2.63 -8.35
CA ARG A 51 21.07 -3.68 -7.84
C ARG A 51 21.76 -4.46 -8.96
N VAL A 52 21.06 -4.78 -10.04
CA VAL A 52 21.54 -5.77 -11.03
C VAL A 52 22.09 -5.18 -12.32
N VAL A 53 21.71 -3.94 -12.66
CA VAL A 53 22.19 -3.29 -13.89
C VAL A 53 23.66 -2.89 -13.73
N THR A 54 24.48 -3.23 -14.72
CA THR A 54 25.93 -2.95 -14.75
C THR A 54 26.25 -1.55 -15.26
N ASP A 55 25.42 -0.98 -16.13
CA ASP A 55 25.55 0.41 -16.56
C ASP A 55 25.38 1.35 -15.36
N GLY A 56 26.45 2.07 -15.02
CA GLY A 56 26.52 2.89 -13.82
C GLY A 56 25.50 4.02 -13.81
N SER A 57 25.27 4.65 -14.96
CA SER A 57 24.32 5.77 -15.08
C SER A 57 22.87 5.31 -14.85
N THR A 58 22.49 4.21 -15.48
CA THR A 58 21.17 3.58 -15.35
C THR A 58 20.93 3.06 -13.94
N ALA A 59 21.94 2.44 -13.32
CA ALA A 59 21.83 1.93 -11.95
C ALA A 59 21.65 3.08 -10.94
N VAL A 60 22.37 4.20 -11.11
CA VAL A 60 22.22 5.39 -10.25
C VAL A 60 20.84 6.02 -10.43
N GLN A 61 20.38 6.21 -11.67
CA GLN A 61 19.06 6.76 -11.96
C GLN A 61 17.96 5.90 -11.34
N SER A 62 18.02 4.58 -11.54
CA SER A 62 17.03 3.65 -11.00
C SER A 62 16.96 3.67 -9.47
N ARG A 63 18.09 3.82 -8.77
CA ARG A 63 18.10 3.99 -7.30
C ARG A 63 17.47 5.30 -6.88
N ALA A 64 17.73 6.39 -7.63
CA ALA A 64 17.13 7.69 -7.36
C ALA A 64 15.61 7.63 -7.53
N ASP A 65 15.12 7.02 -8.61
CA ASP A 65 13.68 6.84 -8.87
C ASP A 65 13.01 6.00 -7.78
N HIS A 66 13.62 4.87 -7.41
CA HIS A 66 13.13 4.03 -6.31
C HIS A 66 13.04 4.82 -4.99
N ARG A 67 14.12 5.53 -4.62
CA ARG A 67 14.17 6.33 -3.40
C ARG A 67 13.15 7.47 -3.40
N LYS A 68 12.86 8.03 -4.58
CA LYS A 68 11.88 9.10 -4.74
C LYS A 68 10.45 8.58 -4.60
N LEU A 69 10.11 7.46 -5.24
CA LEU A 69 8.72 7.00 -5.32
C LEU A 69 8.30 6.02 -4.22
N ALA A 70 9.22 5.22 -3.65
CA ALA A 70 8.86 4.26 -2.61
C ALA A 70 8.17 4.90 -1.38
N PRO A 71 8.61 6.08 -0.87
CA PRO A 71 7.90 6.75 0.23
C PRO A 71 6.49 7.20 -0.15
N TRP A 72 6.29 7.70 -1.37
CA TRP A 72 4.97 8.10 -1.87
C TRP A 72 4.05 6.91 -2.06
N MET A 73 4.58 5.78 -2.54
CA MET A 73 3.83 4.54 -2.61
C MET A 73 3.33 4.13 -1.23
N PHE A 74 4.19 4.15 -0.20
CA PHE A 74 3.76 3.87 1.17
C PHE A 74 2.69 4.84 1.67
N ALA A 75 2.87 6.14 1.44
CA ALA A 75 1.90 7.16 1.83
C ALA A 75 0.53 6.94 1.17
N PHE A 76 0.49 6.64 -0.13
CA PHE A 76 -0.76 6.35 -0.83
C PHE A 76 -1.39 5.02 -0.42
N MET A 77 -0.59 4.00 -0.11
CA MET A 77 -1.10 2.76 0.49
C MET A 77 -1.76 3.03 1.85
N ALA A 78 -1.15 3.86 2.69
CA ALA A 78 -1.70 4.20 4.01
C ALA A 78 -2.99 5.04 3.90
N ALA A 79 -3.01 6.03 3.01
CA ALA A 79 -4.22 6.81 2.71
C ALA A 79 -5.32 5.95 2.07
N GLY A 80 -4.93 5.00 1.21
CA GLY A 80 -5.84 4.03 0.64
C GLY A 80 -6.47 3.14 1.70
N TYR A 81 -5.69 2.66 2.66
CA TYR A 81 -6.18 1.87 3.79
C TYR A 81 -7.23 2.63 4.61
N THR A 82 -6.96 3.90 4.95
CA THR A 82 -7.95 4.72 5.67
C THR A 82 -9.22 4.95 4.84
N GLY A 83 -9.08 5.24 3.54
CA GLY A 83 -10.20 5.37 2.62
C GLY A 83 -11.05 4.10 2.52
N GLY A 84 -10.43 2.92 2.49
CA GLY A 84 -11.12 1.63 2.49
C GLY A 84 -11.91 1.38 3.77
N LEU A 85 -11.36 1.72 4.93
CA LEU A 85 -12.09 1.63 6.22
C LEU A 85 -13.31 2.55 6.24
N LEU A 86 -13.16 3.79 5.79
CA LEU A 86 -14.26 4.74 5.74
C LEU A 86 -15.35 4.29 4.76
N ALA A 87 -14.98 3.74 3.61
CA ALA A 87 -15.94 3.20 2.65
C ALA A 87 -16.80 2.06 3.23
N LEU A 88 -16.19 1.17 4.04
CA LEU A 88 -16.93 0.13 4.75
C LEU A 88 -17.87 0.73 5.80
N VAL A 89 -17.40 1.71 6.59
CA VAL A 89 -18.22 2.34 7.62
C VAL A 89 -19.41 3.07 7.01
N MET A 90 -19.20 3.84 5.93
CA MET A 90 -20.24 4.60 5.21
C MET A 90 -21.35 3.71 4.63
N ARG A 91 -21.06 2.42 4.40
CA ARG A 91 -21.98 1.42 3.84
C ARG A 91 -22.51 0.42 4.87
N ASP A 92 -22.23 0.65 6.14
CA ASP A 92 -22.58 -0.25 7.24
C ASP A 92 -21.99 -1.68 7.15
N GLU A 93 -20.84 -1.83 6.48
CA GLU A 93 -20.19 -3.13 6.28
C GLU A 93 -19.25 -3.52 7.43
N PRO A 94 -19.14 -4.81 7.81
CA PRO A 94 -18.24 -5.25 8.87
C PRO A 94 -16.75 -4.97 8.55
N ILE A 95 -16.04 -4.32 9.47
CA ILE A 95 -14.68 -3.82 9.22
C ILE A 95 -13.61 -4.91 9.26
N LEU A 96 -13.65 -5.79 10.28
CA LEU A 96 -12.56 -6.73 10.59
C LEU A 96 -12.77 -8.16 10.04
N SER A 97 -13.86 -8.37 9.29
CA SER A 97 -14.28 -9.71 8.84
C SER A 97 -13.54 -10.20 7.59
N SER A 98 -13.06 -9.28 6.75
CA SER A 98 -12.59 -9.64 5.42
C SER A 98 -11.09 -10.02 5.41
N PRO A 99 -10.69 -11.02 4.61
CA PRO A 99 -9.28 -11.28 4.33
C PRO A 99 -8.56 -10.07 3.70
N HIS A 100 -9.30 -9.22 2.98
CA HIS A 100 -8.76 -8.00 2.39
C HIS A 100 -8.28 -7.01 3.47
N PHE A 101 -9.06 -6.78 4.52
CA PHE A 101 -8.65 -5.94 5.66
C PHE A 101 -7.32 -6.43 6.25
N TRP A 102 -7.26 -7.71 6.62
CA TRP A 102 -6.08 -8.27 7.28
C TRP A 102 -4.84 -8.26 6.39
N THR A 103 -4.97 -8.62 5.11
CA THR A 103 -3.85 -8.55 4.17
C THR A 103 -3.38 -7.10 3.97
N GLY A 104 -4.30 -6.13 3.96
CA GLY A 104 -3.96 -4.70 3.89
C GLY A 104 -3.18 -4.22 5.11
N SER A 105 -3.59 -4.62 6.32
CA SER A 105 -2.87 -4.29 7.55
C SER A 105 -1.46 -4.88 7.54
N VAL A 106 -1.32 -6.15 7.13
CA VAL A 106 -0.02 -6.83 7.02
C VAL A 106 0.87 -6.14 5.99
N VAL A 107 0.35 -5.80 4.81
CA VAL A 107 1.09 -5.05 3.78
C VAL A 107 1.64 -3.74 4.35
N LEU A 108 0.82 -2.94 5.04
CA LEU A 108 1.28 -1.67 5.61
C LEU A 108 2.37 -1.85 6.67
N VAL A 109 2.22 -2.82 7.56
CA VAL A 109 3.23 -3.12 8.58
C VAL A 109 4.54 -3.56 7.91
N LEU A 110 4.49 -4.46 6.94
CA LEU A 110 5.68 -4.93 6.24
C LEU A 110 6.34 -3.83 5.41
N LEU A 111 5.57 -2.95 4.76
CA LEU A 111 6.11 -1.77 4.07
C LEU A 111 6.78 -0.81 5.05
N ALA A 112 6.19 -0.56 6.21
CA ALA A 112 6.77 0.30 7.25
C ALA A 112 8.09 -0.28 7.77
N VAL A 113 8.13 -1.58 8.07
CA VAL A 113 9.37 -2.29 8.47
C VAL A 113 10.41 -2.21 7.35
N ASN A 114 10.01 -2.45 6.10
CA ASN A 114 10.92 -2.41 4.96
C ASN A 114 11.49 -1.00 4.72
N GLY A 115 10.66 0.04 4.89
CA GLY A 115 11.08 1.44 4.84
C GLY A 115 12.02 1.82 5.99
N ALA A 116 11.76 1.34 7.20
CA ALA A 116 12.62 1.57 8.36
C ALA A 116 14.04 0.97 8.18
N LEU A 117 14.16 -0.19 7.51
CA LEU A 117 15.48 -0.73 7.13
C LEU A 117 16.29 0.24 6.27
N SER A 118 15.63 0.94 5.33
CA SER A 118 16.29 1.94 4.49
C SER A 118 16.56 3.25 5.24
N LEU A 119 15.62 3.72 6.07
CA LEU A 119 15.76 4.98 6.81
C LEU A 119 16.85 4.92 7.88
N SER A 120 17.08 3.75 8.47
CA SER A 120 18.19 3.50 9.39
C SER A 120 19.56 3.41 8.70
N GLY A 121 19.65 3.69 7.39
CA GLY A 121 20.87 3.56 6.60
C GLY A 121 21.40 2.11 6.55
N PHE A 122 20.49 1.13 6.67
CA PHE A 122 20.82 -0.29 6.75
C PHE A 122 21.81 -0.62 7.88
N GLY A 123 21.68 0.04 9.04
CA GLY A 123 22.48 -0.23 10.24
C GLY A 123 23.99 -0.03 10.03
N GLY A 124 24.37 1.01 9.29
CA GLY A 124 25.75 1.26 8.88
C GLY A 124 26.11 0.56 7.58
N ASN A 125 25.21 0.57 6.59
CA ASN A 125 25.43 0.02 5.25
C ASN A 125 25.72 -1.50 5.20
N ARG A 126 25.11 -2.28 6.10
CA ARG A 126 25.29 -3.75 6.13
C ARG A 126 24.66 -4.40 4.90
N SER A 127 25.44 -5.21 4.18
CA SER A 127 24.98 -5.87 2.95
C SER A 127 23.79 -6.80 3.20
N GLN A 128 23.76 -7.49 4.34
CA GLN A 128 22.67 -8.39 4.71
C GLN A 128 21.34 -7.63 4.85
N LEU A 129 21.34 -6.44 5.47
CA LEU A 129 20.13 -5.63 5.63
C LEU A 129 19.65 -5.04 4.30
N ARG A 130 20.56 -4.70 3.40
CA ARG A 130 20.21 -4.30 2.03
C ARG A 130 19.58 -5.44 1.25
N THR A 131 20.04 -6.67 1.46
CA THR A 131 19.49 -7.87 0.83
C THR A 131 18.14 -8.23 1.43
N ALA A 132 18.00 -8.17 2.76
CA ALA A 132 16.73 -8.34 3.46
C ALA A 132 15.68 -7.35 2.95
N HIS A 133 16.03 -6.06 2.80
CA HIS A 133 15.14 -5.05 2.24
C HIS A 133 14.66 -5.38 0.82
N ALA A 134 15.55 -5.88 -0.04
CA ALA A 134 15.19 -6.23 -1.42
C ALA A 134 14.21 -7.41 -1.48
N TYR A 135 14.47 -8.49 -0.73
CA TYR A 135 13.61 -9.67 -0.71
C TYR A 135 12.31 -9.44 0.04
N LEU A 136 12.34 -8.72 1.18
CA LEU A 136 11.15 -8.31 1.90
C LEU A 136 10.27 -7.42 1.01
N GLY A 137 10.84 -6.40 0.37
CA GLY A 137 10.11 -5.55 -0.57
C GLY A 137 9.48 -6.32 -1.74
N SER A 138 10.17 -7.35 -2.25
CA SER A 138 9.63 -8.23 -3.31
C SER A 138 8.47 -9.09 -2.82
N ALA A 139 8.60 -9.68 -1.63
CA ALA A 139 7.53 -10.46 -1.02
C ALA A 139 6.29 -9.59 -0.75
N VAL A 140 6.49 -8.37 -0.27
CA VAL A 140 5.41 -7.40 -0.06
C VAL A 140 4.74 -7.01 -1.37
N LEU A 141 5.50 -6.80 -2.45
CA LEU A 141 4.91 -6.51 -3.77
C LEU A 141 4.03 -7.68 -4.27
N CYS A 142 4.48 -8.92 -4.12
CA CYS A 142 3.65 -10.08 -4.43
C CYS A 142 2.37 -10.10 -3.57
N LEU A 143 2.50 -9.84 -2.26
CA LEU A 143 1.36 -9.76 -1.35
C LEU A 143 0.40 -8.63 -1.72
N MET A 144 0.89 -7.50 -2.23
CA MET A 144 0.04 -6.40 -2.71
C MET A 144 -0.85 -6.81 -3.88
N PHE A 145 -0.36 -7.66 -4.80
CA PHE A 145 -1.21 -8.20 -5.87
C PHE A 145 -2.29 -9.15 -5.34
N VAL A 146 -1.93 -10.03 -4.40
CA VAL A 146 -2.91 -10.89 -3.73
C VAL A 146 -3.95 -10.04 -2.99
N HIS A 147 -3.51 -9.02 -2.26
CA HIS A 147 -4.37 -8.08 -1.55
C HIS A 147 -5.34 -7.35 -2.50
N ALA A 148 -4.88 -6.92 -3.69
CA ALA A 148 -5.72 -6.31 -4.71
C ALA A 148 -6.79 -7.27 -5.24
N LEU A 149 -6.46 -8.54 -5.47
CA LEU A 149 -7.43 -9.57 -5.87
C LEU A 149 -8.49 -9.81 -4.76
N LEU A 150 -8.07 -9.84 -3.50
CA LEU A 150 -8.99 -9.94 -2.37
C LEU A 150 -9.89 -8.69 -2.25
N GLY A 151 -9.38 -7.51 -2.58
CA GLY A 151 -10.14 -6.26 -2.61
C GLY A 151 -11.19 -6.24 -3.71
N LEU A 152 -10.82 -6.70 -4.92
CA LEU A 152 -11.78 -6.86 -6.00
C LEU A 152 -12.87 -7.86 -5.63
N LYS A 153 -12.50 -9.01 -5.05
CA LYS A 153 -13.47 -10.01 -4.57
C LYS A 153 -14.42 -9.42 -3.53
N LEU A 154 -13.90 -8.68 -2.55
CA LEU A 154 -14.71 -8.02 -1.52
C LEU A 154 -15.68 -7.04 -2.18
N GLY A 155 -15.19 -6.12 -3.01
CA GLY A 155 -16.02 -5.10 -3.68
C GLY A 155 -17.08 -5.67 -4.63
N LEU A 156 -16.92 -6.90 -5.12
CA LEU A 156 -17.98 -7.58 -5.90
C LEU A 156 -19.01 -8.31 -5.03
N SER A 157 -18.74 -8.46 -3.73
CA SER A 157 -19.58 -9.22 -2.79
C SER A 157 -20.43 -8.37 -1.85
N ILE A 158 -20.14 -7.07 -1.75
CA ILE A 158 -20.85 -6.10 -0.91
C ILE A 158 -21.56 -5.08 -1.77
#